data_AF-A0A504JY01-F1
#
_entry.id   AF-A0A504JY01-F1
#
_cell.length_a   1.000
_cell.length_b   1.000
_cell.length_c   1.000
_cell.angle_alpha   90.00
_cell.angle_beta   90.00
_cell.angle_gamma   90.00
#
_symmetry.space_group_name_H-M   'P 1'
#
loop_
_entity.id
_entity.type
_entity.pdbx_description
1 polymer ?
#
loop_
_entity_poly.entity_id
_entity_poly.type
_entity_poly.pdbx_seq_one_letter_code
_entity_poly.pdbx_strand_id
1 'polypeptide(L)'
;MIRCLVRVIRIGPAVYGEQSRDWLFPADSESGHMAEHKEKRDDLAKWGNDLRQTFRTIAQATGVAELDVHLLMNHSIPGLNAGYITRNKLLSDHLHQQQEAISRRMLEAGRPHENEPERLPAAWPALPGRWHA
;
A
#
# COMPACT_ATOMS: atom_id res chain seq x y z
N MET A 1 -8.25 4.71 -2.27
CA MET A 1 -7.26 5.52 -1.51
C MET A 1 -7.89 6.43 -0.46
N ILE A 2 -8.86 7.31 -0.79
CA ILE A 2 -9.46 8.25 0.20
C ILE A 2 -10.01 7.54 1.45
N ARG A 3 -10.70 6.41 1.29
CA ARG A 3 -11.20 5.62 2.43
C ARG A 3 -10.08 5.14 3.37
N CYS A 4 -8.87 4.89 2.86
CA CYS A 4 -7.72 4.54 3.70
C CYS A 4 -7.29 5.75 4.52
N LEU A 5 -7.24 6.94 3.93
CA LEU A 5 -6.95 8.17 4.66
C LEU A 5 -7.99 8.42 5.76
N VAL A 6 -9.28 8.26 5.46
CA VAL A 6 -10.34 8.39 6.48
C VAL A 6 -10.15 7.40 7.63
N ARG A 7 -9.74 6.15 7.36
CA ARG A 7 -9.44 5.18 8.42
C ARG A 7 -8.26 5.60 9.26
N VAL A 8 -7.18 6.09 8.64
CA VAL A 8 -5.99 6.55 9.35
C VAL A 8 -6.31 7.76 10.23
N ILE A 9 -7.06 8.74 9.72
CA ILE A 9 -7.51 9.92 10.49
C ILE A 9 -8.34 9.49 11.71
N ARG A 10 -9.20 8.47 11.56
CA ARG A 10 -10.04 7.99 12.66
C ARG A 10 -9.28 7.21 13.72
N ILE A 11 -8.33 6.36 13.31
CA ILE A 11 -7.58 5.50 14.23
C ILE A 11 -6.39 6.22 14.88
N GLY A 12 -5.86 7.25 14.21
CA GLY A 12 -4.69 8.02 14.64
C GLY A 12 -4.76 8.44 16.11
N PRO A 13 -5.82 9.13 16.56
CA PRO A 13 -5.94 9.56 17.95
C PRO A 13 -5.95 8.43 18.98
N ALA A 14 -6.42 7.24 18.60
CA ALA A 14 -6.45 6.07 19.48
C ALA A 14 -5.08 5.38 19.60
N VAL A 15 -4.25 5.45 18.56
CA VAL A 15 -2.94 4.77 18.51
C VAL A 15 -1.78 5.72 18.84
N TYR A 16 -1.89 6.98 18.42
CA TYR A 16 -0.85 8.00 18.52
C TYR A 16 -1.47 9.35 18.93
N GLY A 17 -1.88 9.46 20.20
CA GLY A 17 -2.73 10.54 20.70
C GLY A 17 -2.23 11.96 20.42
N GLU A 18 -0.96 12.25 20.68
CA GLU A 18 -0.39 13.58 20.42
C GLU A 18 0.01 13.75 18.95
N GLN A 19 0.76 12.79 18.42
CA GLN A 19 1.33 12.88 17.07
C GLN A 19 0.27 12.93 15.97
N SER A 20 -0.88 12.27 16.17
CA SER A 20 -1.99 12.28 15.20
C SER A 20 -2.69 13.62 15.04
N ARG A 21 -2.42 14.60 15.92
CA ARG A 21 -2.91 15.97 15.78
C ARG A 21 -2.20 16.73 14.67
N ASP A 22 -0.91 16.44 14.49
CA ASP A 22 -0.04 17.16 13.57
C ASP A 22 0.23 16.35 12.29
N TRP A 23 0.10 15.01 12.35
CA TRP A 23 0.49 14.12 11.28
C TRP A 23 -0.62 13.18 10.80
N LEU A 24 -0.79 13.10 9.48
CA LEU A 24 -1.71 12.16 8.84
C LEU A 24 -1.24 10.70 8.99
N PHE A 25 0.08 10.46 9.00
CA PHE A 25 0.68 9.16 9.23
C PHE A 25 1.57 9.26 10.47
N PRO A 26 0.98 9.26 11.67
CA PRO A 26 1.74 9.32 12.91
C PRO A 26 2.52 8.01 13.12
N ALA A 27 3.68 8.10 13.77
CA ALA A 27 4.49 6.94 14.10
C ALA A 27 5.33 7.19 15.36
N ASP A 28 5.82 6.10 15.95
CA ASP A 28 6.75 6.13 17.08
C ASP A 28 8.18 6.41 16.57
N SER A 29 8.38 7.64 16.12
CA SER A 29 9.66 8.15 15.64
C SER A 29 10.03 9.43 16.37
N GLU A 30 11.29 9.85 16.28
CA GLU A 30 11.75 11.10 16.89
C GLU A 30 10.95 12.32 16.41
N SER A 31 10.53 12.34 15.13
CA SER A 31 9.71 13.42 14.57
C SER A 31 8.21 13.25 14.80
N GLY A 32 7.78 12.13 15.39
CA GLY A 32 6.37 11.80 15.64
C GLY A 32 5.58 11.37 14.39
N HIS A 33 6.20 11.32 13.21
CA HIS A 33 5.55 10.87 11.99
C HIS A 33 6.27 9.71 11.34
N MET A 34 5.63 9.08 10.36
CA MET A 34 6.24 8.03 9.56
C MET A 34 7.59 8.51 9.00
N ALA A 35 8.66 7.98 9.57
CA ALA A 35 10.03 8.21 9.16
C ALA A 35 10.50 7.01 8.32
N GLU A 36 11.62 7.18 7.61
CA GLU A 36 12.23 6.07 6.87
C GLU A 36 12.55 4.94 7.86
N HIS A 37 11.79 3.85 7.79
CA HIS A 37 12.05 2.67 8.60
C HIS A 37 13.17 1.87 7.94
N LYS A 38 14.41 2.07 8.39
CA LYS A 38 15.53 1.21 8.03
C LYS A 38 15.42 -0.07 8.86
N GLU A 39 14.72 -1.06 8.31
CA GLU A 39 14.54 -2.38 8.92
C GLU A 39 15.89 -2.96 9.38
N LYS A 40 15.90 -3.65 10.52
CA LYS A 40 17.11 -4.33 11.01
C LYS A 40 17.36 -5.59 10.18
N ARG A 41 18.59 -5.74 9.66
CA ARG A 41 18.94 -6.79 8.69
C ARG A 41 18.74 -8.22 9.12
N ASP A 42 18.67 -8.40 10.42
CA ASP A 42 18.60 -9.71 11.03
C ASP A 42 17.16 -10.13 11.36
N ASP A 43 16.20 -9.20 11.33
CA ASP A 43 14.81 -9.44 11.76
C ASP A 43 13.87 -9.81 10.60
N LEU A 44 14.18 -9.40 9.36
CA LEU A 44 13.34 -9.61 8.18
C LEU A 44 14.10 -10.24 7.02
N ALA A 45 13.51 -11.28 6.43
CA ALA A 45 14.08 -11.99 5.28
C ALA A 45 13.97 -11.21 3.95
N LYS A 46 13.18 -10.12 3.90
CA LYS A 46 12.88 -9.32 2.69
C LYS A 46 12.80 -7.84 3.04
N TRP A 47 13.22 -7.02 2.07
CA TRP A 47 13.52 -5.59 2.25
C TRP A 47 12.67 -4.73 1.34
N GLY A 48 12.62 -3.41 1.59
CA GLY A 48 11.86 -2.46 0.77
C GLY A 48 12.09 -2.58 -0.76
N ASN A 49 13.32 -2.85 -1.20
CA ASN A 49 13.60 -3.09 -2.62
C ASN A 49 13.04 -4.44 -3.11
N ASP A 50 13.16 -5.50 -2.31
CA ASP A 50 12.62 -6.82 -2.66
C ASP A 50 11.09 -6.76 -2.76
N LEU A 51 10.44 -6.08 -1.80
CA LEU A 51 9.00 -5.86 -1.80
C LEU A 51 8.56 -5.05 -3.03
N ARG A 52 9.36 -4.06 -3.43
CA ARG A 52 9.12 -3.28 -4.65
C ARG A 52 9.27 -4.13 -5.91
N GLN A 53 10.21 -5.07 -5.94
CA GLN A 53 10.32 -6.06 -7.03
C GLN A 53 9.14 -7.03 -7.02
N THR A 54 8.71 -7.52 -5.86
CA THR A 54 7.51 -8.34 -5.70
C THR A 54 6.27 -7.62 -6.22
N PHE A 55 6.10 -6.32 -5.91
CA PHE A 55 5.03 -5.51 -6.47
C PHE A 55 5.03 -5.53 -8.00
N ARG A 56 6.19 -5.33 -8.63
CA ARG A 56 6.33 -5.40 -10.11
C ARG A 56 5.94 -6.77 -10.65
N THR A 57 6.43 -7.84 -10.02
CA THR A 57 6.11 -9.22 -10.43
C THR A 57 4.61 -9.51 -10.35
N ILE A 58 3.95 -9.08 -9.28
CA ILE A 58 2.50 -9.27 -9.11
C ILE A 58 1.73 -8.43 -10.14
N ALA A 59 2.18 -7.21 -10.44
CA ALA A 59 1.54 -6.37 -11.43
C ALA A 59 1.59 -6.99 -12.84
N GLN A 60 2.74 -7.56 -13.22
CA GLN A 60 2.89 -8.31 -14.47
C GLN A 60 1.96 -9.54 -14.50
N ALA A 61 1.89 -10.30 -13.41
CA ALA A 61 0.99 -11.47 -13.31
C ALA A 61 -0.51 -11.08 -13.34
N THR A 62 -0.85 -9.84 -13.01
CA THR A 62 -2.21 -9.28 -13.09
C THR A 62 -2.56 -8.78 -14.49
N GLY A 63 -1.59 -8.75 -15.42
CA GLY A 63 -1.78 -8.25 -16.79
C GLY A 63 -1.74 -6.73 -16.91
N VAL A 64 -1.22 -6.02 -15.91
CA VAL A 64 -1.05 -4.55 -15.97
C VAL A 64 0.06 -4.22 -16.96
N ALA A 65 -0.22 -3.26 -17.85
CA ALA A 65 0.74 -2.83 -18.86
C ALA A 65 2.04 -2.30 -18.22
N GLU A 66 3.20 -2.65 -18.78
CA GLU A 66 4.51 -2.28 -18.22
C GLU A 66 4.67 -0.76 -18.03
N LEU A 67 4.17 0.04 -18.98
CA LEU A 67 4.13 1.49 -18.87
C LEU A 67 3.39 1.96 -17.61
N ASP A 68 2.25 1.34 -17.29
CA ASP A 68 1.45 1.73 -16.12
C ASP A 68 2.12 1.28 -14.82
N VAL A 69 2.80 0.13 -14.83
CA VAL A 69 3.63 -0.31 -13.69
C VAL A 69 4.77 0.67 -13.45
N HIS A 70 5.45 1.13 -14.51
CA HIS A 70 6.52 2.13 -14.38
C HIS A 70 5.99 3.45 -13.82
N LEU A 71 4.82 3.92 -14.27
CA LEU A 71 4.17 5.12 -13.74
C LEU A 71 3.80 4.95 -12.26
N LEU A 72 3.17 3.84 -11.88
CA LEU A 72 2.80 3.54 -10.49
C LEU A 72 4.02 3.42 -9.57
N MET A 73 5.14 2.94 -10.09
CA MET A 73 6.39 2.80 -9.34
C MET A 73 7.24 4.07 -9.34
N ASN A 74 6.81 5.14 -10.01
CA ASN A 74 7.60 6.35 -10.24
C ASN A 74 8.99 6.05 -10.84
N HIS A 75 9.03 5.14 -11.82
CA HIS A 75 10.23 4.83 -12.59
C HIS A 75 10.39 5.79 -13.77
N SER A 76 11.65 6.07 -14.13
CA SER A 76 11.94 6.72 -15.41
C SER A 76 11.51 5.80 -16.55
N ILE A 77 10.88 6.38 -17.57
CA ILE A 77 10.47 5.65 -18.77
C ILE A 77 11.43 6.07 -19.90
N PRO A 78 12.31 5.16 -20.36
CA PRO A 78 13.26 5.48 -21.42
C PRO A 78 12.56 5.97 -22.69
N GLY A 79 13.01 7.10 -23.24
CA GLY A 79 12.48 7.63 -24.51
C GLY A 79 11.11 8.31 -24.41
N LEU A 80 10.49 8.41 -23.23
CA LEU A 80 9.24 9.15 -23.04
C LEU A 80 9.51 10.52 -22.40
N ASN A 81 9.07 11.59 -23.06
CA ASN A 81 8.88 12.89 -22.42
C ASN A 81 7.49 12.94 -21.76
N ALA A 82 7.33 13.70 -20.68
CA ALA A 82 6.08 13.85 -19.92
C ALA A 82 4.85 14.19 -20.79
N GLY A 83 5.05 14.78 -21.98
CA GLY A 83 3.99 15.10 -22.94
C GLY A 83 3.33 13.90 -23.65
N TYR A 84 3.95 12.72 -23.63
CA TYR A 84 3.38 11.50 -24.26
C TYR A 84 2.50 10.67 -23.33
N ILE A 85 2.55 10.96 -22.02
CA ILE A 85 1.60 10.33 -21.10
C ILE A 85 0.26 11.01 -21.34
N THR A 86 -0.65 10.28 -21.99
CA THR A 86 -1.93 10.86 -22.38
C THR A 86 -2.66 11.37 -21.14
N ARG A 87 -3.32 12.53 -21.29
CA ARG A 87 -4.15 13.14 -20.26
C ARG A 87 -5.12 12.12 -19.64
N ASN A 88 -5.61 11.17 -20.42
CA ASN A 88 -6.50 10.11 -19.93
C ASN A 88 -5.79 9.12 -18.98
N LYS A 89 -4.51 8.81 -19.18
CA LYS A 89 -3.79 7.95 -18.22
C LYS A 89 -3.50 8.64 -16.89
N LEU A 90 -3.33 9.96 -16.88
CA LEU A 90 -3.00 10.72 -15.66
C LEU A 90 -4.19 11.39 -14.96
N LEU A 91 -5.19 11.85 -15.71
CA LEU A 91 -6.30 12.66 -15.19
C LEU A 91 -7.61 11.88 -15.03
N SER A 92 -7.64 10.59 -15.34
CA SER A 92 -8.78 9.72 -15.07
C SER A 92 -8.43 8.66 -14.04
N ASP A 93 -9.40 7.83 -13.68
CA ASP A 93 -9.21 6.73 -12.73
C ASP A 93 -8.40 5.54 -13.27
N HIS A 94 -7.78 5.64 -14.47
CA HIS A 94 -7.03 4.55 -15.09
C HIS A 94 -5.95 3.97 -14.15
N LEU A 95 -5.00 4.79 -13.68
CA LEU A 95 -3.94 4.31 -12.78
C LEU A 95 -4.49 3.84 -11.43
N HIS A 96 -5.59 4.44 -10.96
CA HIS A 96 -6.29 3.95 -9.76
C HIS A 96 -6.85 2.54 -9.95
N GLN A 97 -7.46 2.26 -11.11
CA GLN A 97 -7.99 0.93 -11.42
C GLN A 97 -6.88 -0.11 -11.56
N GLN A 98 -5.74 0.26 -12.18
CA GLN A 98 -4.57 -0.62 -12.24
C GLN A 98 -4.03 -0.91 -10.83
N GLN A 99 -3.88 0.12 -9.99
CA GLN A 99 -3.46 -0.04 -8.59
C GLN A 99 -4.44 -0.94 -7.81
N GLU A 100 -5.75 -0.77 -7.99
CA GLU A 100 -6.75 -1.59 -7.32
C GLU A 100 -6.67 -3.05 -7.75
N ALA A 101 -6.49 -3.33 -9.05
CA ALA A 101 -6.33 -4.69 -9.57
C ALA A 101 -5.12 -5.39 -8.94
N ILE A 102 -3.97 -4.71 -8.89
CA ILE A 102 -2.75 -5.22 -8.25
C ILE A 102 -3.00 -5.49 -6.76
N SER A 103 -3.56 -4.52 -6.04
CA SER A 103 -3.85 -4.67 -4.61
C SER A 103 -4.82 -5.82 -4.33
N ARG A 104 -5.83 -6.04 -5.18
CA ARG A 104 -6.75 -7.18 -5.06
C ARG A 104 -6.00 -8.51 -5.20
N ARG A 105 -5.16 -8.64 -6.24
CA ARG A 105 -4.36 -9.85 -6.46
C ARG A 105 -3.42 -10.16 -5.30
N MET A 106 -2.81 -9.13 -4.71
CA MET A 106 -1.97 -9.25 -3.51
C MET A 106 -2.75 -9.78 -2.31
N LEU A 107 -3.92 -9.20 -2.04
CA LEU A 107 -4.77 -9.61 -0.93
C LEU A 107 -5.30 -11.03 -1.13
N GLU A 108 -5.67 -11.41 -2.35
CA GLU A 108 -6.06 -12.78 -2.68
C GLU A 108 -4.91 -13.77 -2.48
N ALA A 109 -3.69 -13.42 -2.87
CA ALA A 109 -2.51 -14.26 -2.66
C ALA A 109 -2.16 -14.45 -1.17
N GLY A 110 -2.51 -13.47 -0.33
CA GLY A 110 -2.30 -13.52 1.12
C GLY A 110 -3.42 -14.16 1.92
N ARG A 111 -4.54 -14.58 1.29
CA ARG A 111 -5.60 -15.28 2.00
C ARG A 111 -5.16 -16.72 2.29
N PRO A 112 -5.38 -17.22 3.51
CA PRO A 112 -5.14 -18.63 3.82
C PRO A 112 -6.04 -19.50 2.93
N HIS A 113 -5.50 -20.63 2.47
CA HIS A 113 -6.28 -21.58 1.70
C HIS A 113 -7.30 -22.25 2.63
N GLU A 114 -8.53 -22.48 2.18
CA GLU A 114 -9.65 -23.03 2.99
C GLU A 114 -9.37 -24.42 3.61
N ASN A 115 -8.21 -25.03 3.32
CA ASN A 115 -7.79 -26.34 3.80
C ASN A 115 -6.62 -26.31 4.81
N GLU A 116 -6.15 -25.13 5.24
CA GLU A 116 -5.21 -25.04 6.36
C GLU A 116 -5.97 -25.04 7.70
N PRO A 117 -5.56 -25.85 8.70
CA PRO A 117 -6.17 -25.80 10.02
C PRO A 117 -6.05 -24.38 10.54
N GLU A 118 -7.16 -23.87 11.08
CA GLU A 118 -7.37 -22.51 11.56
C GLU A 118 -6.19 -22.03 12.42
N ARG A 119 -5.18 -21.42 11.78
CA ARG A 119 -4.23 -20.57 12.49
C ARG A 119 -5.02 -19.33 12.79
N LEU A 120 -5.49 -19.22 14.04
CA LEU A 120 -6.06 -18.00 14.59
C LEU A 120 -5.23 -16.83 14.04
N PRO A 121 -5.79 -15.98 13.16
CA PRO A 121 -5.03 -14.87 12.64
C PRO A 121 -4.66 -14.04 13.86
N ALA A 122 -3.36 -13.86 14.10
CA ALA A 122 -2.87 -12.92 15.10
C ALA A 122 -3.66 -11.63 14.89
N ALA A 123 -4.52 -11.32 15.84
CA ALA A 123 -5.57 -10.32 15.71
C ALA A 123 -4.90 -8.95 15.53
N TRP A 124 -4.66 -8.57 14.28
CA TRP A 124 -3.93 -7.35 13.95
C TRP A 124 -4.61 -6.59 12.82
N PRO A 125 -5.22 -5.43 13.13
CA PRO A 125 -6.16 -5.23 14.22
C PRO A 125 -7.58 -5.45 13.66
N ALA A 126 -8.33 -6.38 14.26
CA ALA A 126 -9.76 -6.49 14.05
C ALA A 126 -10.46 -5.35 14.81
N LEU A 127 -10.48 -4.14 14.24
CA LEU A 127 -11.48 -3.14 14.63
C LEU A 127 -12.74 -3.41 13.81
N PRO A 128 -13.84 -3.89 14.43
CA PRO A 128 -15.10 -4.04 13.72
C PRO A 128 -15.56 -2.65 13.28
N GLY A 129 -15.59 -2.42 11.96
CA GLY A 129 -16.16 -1.23 11.33
C GLY A 129 -17.68 -1.17 11.43
N ARG A 130 -18.26 -1.47 12.60
CA ARG A 130 -19.69 -1.33 12.88
C ARG A 130 -19.86 -0.44 14.10
N TRP A 131 -20.13 0.84 13.84
CA TRP A 131 -20.87 1.68 14.77
C TRP A 131 -22.08 2.19 13.98
N HIS A 132 -23.24 1.64 14.33
CA HIS A 132 -24.54 2.19 13.97
C HIS A 132 -24.86 3.35 14.92
N ALA A 133 -25.66 4.28 14.41
CA ALA A 133 -26.15 5.56 14.97
C ALA A 133 -25.18 6.74 14.80
#